data_AF-A0A9P4Q4Z0-F1
#
_entry.id   AF-A0A9P4Q4Z0-F1
#
_cell.length_a   1.000
_cell.length_b   1.000
_cell.length_c   1.000
_cell.angle_alpha   90.00
_cell.angle_beta   90.00
_cell.angle_gamma   90.00
#
_symmetry.space_group_name_H-M   'P 1'
#
loop_
_entity.id
_entity.type
_entity.pdbx_description
1 polymer ?
#
loop_
_entity_poly.entity_id
_entity_poly.type
_entity_poly.pdbx_seq_one_letter_code
_entity_poly.pdbx_strand_id
1 'polypeptide(L)'
;MSTLDSKVASILDSSRHATSDDEDDLIAELENDDSLLPTFREQRLQQLHSEYQRAHFLKSQPGHGVYQTIKDEKELMDITTSTKLCVVHFLKSDFNRCRIMEGKLETLAEKHWDTRFVGIDVDNAPFLVVKLGIKVLPCVISFVDGKGSDRIVGFEGVGRGGDKISAREVEARLLQSGVLVRAKMVDEEEVSMLRRRKEDDEAREIDDDDWD
;
A
#
# COMPACT_ATOMS: atom_id res chain seq x y z
N MET A 1 -17.77 2.97 -7.16
CA MET A 1 -19.22 2.96 -6.88
C MET A 1 -19.72 1.58 -7.26
N SER A 2 -20.06 0.75 -6.28
CA SER A 2 -20.60 -0.59 -6.47
C SER A 2 -22.00 -0.46 -7.09
N THR A 3 -22.17 -0.93 -8.32
CA THR A 3 -23.46 -0.99 -9.00
C THR A 3 -24.28 -2.08 -8.33
N LEU A 4 -25.34 -1.69 -7.62
CA LEU A 4 -26.31 -2.63 -7.04
C LEU A 4 -26.96 -3.45 -8.17
N ASP A 5 -27.19 -4.74 -7.91
CA ASP A 5 -27.84 -5.64 -8.86
C ASP A 5 -29.26 -5.17 -9.18
N SER A 6 -29.71 -5.36 -10.43
CA SER A 6 -30.98 -4.83 -10.92
C SER A 6 -32.20 -5.36 -10.15
N LYS A 7 -32.10 -6.58 -9.62
CA LYS A 7 -33.19 -7.21 -8.87
C LYS A 7 -33.20 -6.72 -7.43
N VAL A 8 -32.04 -6.56 -6.81
CA VAL A 8 -31.88 -5.91 -5.49
C VAL A 8 -32.37 -4.47 -5.53
N ALA A 9 -32.03 -3.74 -6.59
CA ALA A 9 -32.53 -2.38 -6.84
C ALA A 9 -34.05 -2.35 -7.03
N SER A 10 -34.63 -3.34 -7.72
CA SER A 10 -36.09 -3.43 -7.90
C SER A 10 -36.84 -3.71 -6.60
N ILE A 11 -36.27 -4.52 -5.71
CA ILE A 11 -36.86 -4.86 -4.42
C ILE A 11 -36.77 -3.67 -3.45
N LEU A 12 -35.63 -2.97 -3.43
CA LEU A 12 -35.43 -1.73 -2.66
C LEU A 12 -36.35 -0.59 -3.14
N ASP A 13 -36.57 -0.43 -4.45
CA ASP A 13 -37.43 0.64 -4.97
C ASP A 13 -38.93 0.36 -4.76
N SER A 14 -39.29 -0.92 -4.55
CA SER A 14 -40.65 -1.34 -4.20
C SER A 14 -41.04 -1.00 -2.75
N SER A 15 -40.05 -0.77 -1.88
CA SER A 15 -40.26 -0.47 -0.45
C SER A 15 -39.56 0.82 -0.05
N ARG A 16 -40.24 1.96 -0.27
CA ARG A 16 -39.75 3.28 0.19
C ARG A 16 -40.10 3.60 1.65
N HIS A 17 -40.53 2.62 2.44
CA HIS A 17 -40.81 2.72 3.87
C HIS A 17 -40.49 1.37 4.55
N ALA A 18 -39.22 1.05 4.75
CA ALA A 18 -38.82 -0.17 5.46
C ALA A 18 -38.54 0.14 6.94
N THR A 19 -39.15 -0.64 7.82
CA THR A 19 -38.78 -0.76 9.24
C THR A 19 -37.87 -1.98 9.43
N SER A 20 -37.20 -2.11 10.59
CA SER A 20 -36.22 -3.17 10.84
C SER A 20 -36.76 -4.60 10.68
N ASP A 21 -38.07 -4.84 10.83
CA ASP A 21 -38.70 -6.16 10.63
C ASP A 21 -38.72 -6.58 9.15
N ASP A 22 -38.80 -5.61 8.22
CA ASP A 22 -38.88 -5.89 6.78
C ASP A 22 -37.52 -6.31 6.18
N GLU A 23 -36.41 -6.02 6.88
CA GLU A 23 -35.05 -6.38 6.45
C GLU A 23 -34.74 -7.86 6.71
N ASP A 24 -35.19 -8.41 7.85
CA ASP A 24 -34.99 -9.81 8.20
C ASP A 24 -35.85 -10.75 7.33
N ASP A 25 -37.07 -10.34 6.99
CA ASP A 25 -37.94 -11.05 6.03
C ASP A 25 -37.32 -11.07 4.62
N LEU A 26 -36.65 -9.98 4.22
CA LEU A 26 -35.93 -9.89 2.95
C LEU A 26 -34.74 -10.85 2.89
N ILE A 27 -33.99 -10.94 3.99
CA ILE A 27 -32.84 -11.83 4.13
C ILE A 27 -33.31 -13.29 4.07
N ALA A 28 -34.45 -13.61 4.70
CA ALA A 28 -35.04 -14.95 4.66
C ALA A 28 -35.54 -15.34 3.25
N GLU A 29 -36.14 -14.43 2.49
CA GLU A 29 -36.52 -14.69 1.09
C GLU A 29 -35.30 -14.89 0.18
N LEU A 30 -34.21 -14.16 0.42
CA LEU A 30 -32.96 -14.28 -0.33
C LEU A 30 -32.19 -15.58 0.00
N GLU A 31 -32.23 -16.05 1.26
CA GLU A 31 -31.63 -17.33 1.66
C GLU A 31 -32.38 -18.56 1.10
N ASN A 32 -33.70 -18.45 0.89
CA ASN A 32 -34.51 -19.54 0.36
C ASN A 32 -34.38 -19.74 -1.17
N ASP A 33 -33.74 -18.81 -1.89
CA ASP A 33 -33.49 -18.95 -3.33
C ASP A 33 -32.14 -19.64 -3.59
N ASP A 34 -32.16 -20.98 -3.58
CA ASP A 34 -31.01 -21.88 -3.83
C ASP A 34 -30.28 -21.60 -5.16
N SER A 35 -30.88 -20.85 -6.09
CA SER A 35 -30.27 -20.47 -7.36
C SER A 35 -29.31 -19.27 -7.27
N LEU A 36 -29.44 -18.46 -6.23
CA LEU A 36 -28.67 -17.22 -6.01
C LEU A 36 -27.38 -17.46 -5.23
N LEU A 37 -27.41 -18.35 -4.24
CA LEU A 37 -26.23 -18.66 -3.41
C LEU A 37 -25.02 -19.17 -4.22
N PRO A 38 -25.18 -20.06 -5.23
CA PRO A 38 -24.06 -20.52 -6.04
C PRO A 38 -23.50 -19.43 -6.96
N THR A 39 -24.38 -18.64 -7.59
CA THR A 39 -23.99 -17.58 -8.54
C THR A 39 -23.30 -16.42 -7.84
N PHE A 40 -23.79 -15.98 -6.67
CA PHE A 40 -23.10 -14.98 -5.86
C PHE A 40 -21.77 -15.49 -5.30
N ARG A 41 -21.70 -16.78 -4.91
CA ARG A 41 -20.46 -17.40 -4.46
C ARG A 41 -19.42 -17.44 -5.57
N GLU A 42 -19.82 -17.81 -6.78
CA GLU A 42 -18.96 -17.80 -7.97
C GLU A 42 -18.50 -16.38 -8.35
N GLN A 43 -19.39 -15.39 -8.37
CA GLN A 43 -19.02 -14.00 -8.66
C GLN A 43 -18.04 -13.45 -7.62
N ARG A 44 -18.27 -13.69 -6.34
CA ARG A 44 -17.40 -13.24 -5.25
C ARG A 44 -16.05 -13.97 -5.27
N LEU A 45 -16.05 -15.29 -5.54
CA LEU A 45 -14.82 -16.06 -5.77
C LEU A 45 -14.03 -15.53 -6.96
N GLN A 46 -14.70 -15.19 -8.06
CA GLN A 46 -14.06 -14.67 -9.26
C GLN A 46 -13.48 -13.27 -9.03
N GLN A 47 -14.19 -12.40 -8.31
CA GLN A 47 -13.68 -11.09 -7.90
C GLN A 47 -12.43 -11.23 -7.03
N LEU A 48 -12.49 -12.05 -5.97
CA LEU A 48 -11.34 -12.33 -5.09
C LEU A 48 -10.17 -12.97 -5.86
N HIS A 49 -10.46 -13.89 -6.79
CA HIS A 49 -9.45 -14.53 -7.60
C HIS A 49 -8.76 -13.53 -8.54
N SER A 50 -9.50 -12.60 -9.13
CA SER A 50 -8.94 -11.56 -9.99
C SER A 50 -8.06 -10.57 -9.20
N GLU A 51 -8.47 -10.19 -7.99
CA GLU A 51 -7.69 -9.35 -7.10
C GLU A 51 -6.42 -10.07 -6.63
N TYR A 52 -6.54 -11.34 -6.25
CA TYR A 52 -5.41 -12.19 -5.86
C TYR A 52 -4.41 -12.37 -7.01
N GLN A 53 -4.88 -12.70 -8.22
CA GLN A 53 -4.01 -12.82 -9.39
C GLN A 53 -3.30 -11.50 -9.72
N ARG A 54 -3.99 -10.36 -9.58
CA ARG A 54 -3.39 -9.04 -9.81
C ARG A 54 -2.32 -8.73 -8.76
N ALA A 55 -2.60 -8.99 -7.48
CA ALA A 55 -1.64 -8.84 -6.40
C ALA A 55 -0.45 -9.79 -6.56
N HIS A 56 -0.69 -11.05 -6.94
CA HIS A 56 0.35 -12.04 -7.20
C HIS A 56 1.22 -11.66 -8.40
N PHE A 57 0.62 -11.13 -9.48
CA PHE A 57 1.33 -10.65 -10.64
C PHE A 57 2.24 -9.47 -10.30
N LEU A 58 1.73 -8.48 -9.56
CA LEU A 58 2.52 -7.35 -9.06
C LEU A 58 3.68 -7.83 -8.16
N LYS A 59 3.40 -8.77 -7.25
CA LYS A 59 4.41 -9.36 -6.36
C LYS A 59 5.45 -10.22 -7.10
N SER A 60 5.08 -10.76 -8.27
CA SER A 60 5.96 -11.55 -9.14
C SER A 60 6.72 -10.69 -10.17
N GLN A 61 6.44 -9.39 -10.25
CA GLN A 61 7.15 -8.52 -11.19
C GLN A 61 8.60 -8.29 -10.75
N PRO A 62 9.57 -8.46 -11.65
CA PRO A 62 11.00 -8.38 -11.33
C PRO A 62 11.38 -6.98 -10.84
N GLY A 63 11.99 -6.89 -9.65
CA GLY A 63 12.51 -5.64 -9.08
C GLY A 63 11.65 -4.98 -8.00
N HIS A 64 10.60 -5.64 -7.52
CA HIS A 64 9.93 -5.28 -6.27
C HIS A 64 10.69 -5.89 -5.09
N GLY A 65 10.78 -5.17 -3.97
CA GLY A 65 11.47 -5.66 -2.77
C GLY A 65 12.99 -5.43 -2.73
N VAL A 66 13.56 -4.82 -3.78
CA VAL A 66 14.99 -4.51 -3.86
C VAL A 66 15.19 -3.08 -4.34
N TYR A 67 16.23 -2.43 -3.84
CA TYR A 67 16.67 -1.14 -4.36
C TYR A 67 17.54 -1.38 -5.60
N GLN A 68 17.14 -0.82 -6.75
CA GLN A 68 17.85 -1.01 -8.01
C GLN A 68 18.48 0.31 -8.50
N THR A 69 19.78 0.30 -8.74
CA THR A 69 20.48 1.45 -9.34
C THR A 69 20.45 1.34 -10.86
N ILE A 70 19.73 2.26 -11.50
CA ILE A 70 19.58 2.38 -12.95
C ILE A 70 20.64 3.34 -13.50
N LYS A 71 21.21 2.99 -14.65
CA LYS A 71 22.21 3.82 -15.34
C LYS A 71 21.65 4.56 -16.55
N ASP A 72 20.57 4.07 -17.13
CA ASP A 72 19.94 4.69 -18.29
C ASP A 72 18.75 5.55 -17.88
N GLU A 73 18.75 6.80 -18.34
CA GLU A 73 17.68 7.76 -18.07
C GLU A 73 16.35 7.33 -18.70
N LYS A 74 16.41 6.68 -19.88
CA LYS A 74 15.20 6.20 -20.56
C LYS A 74 14.54 5.07 -19.78
N GLU A 75 15.34 4.11 -19.30
CA GLU A 75 14.86 3.03 -18.44
C GLU A 75 14.18 3.57 -17.18
N LEU A 76 14.73 4.61 -16.55
CA LEU A 76 14.11 5.25 -15.40
C LEU A 76 12.73 5.86 -15.74
N MET A 77 12.61 6.54 -16.88
CA MET A 77 11.30 7.09 -17.32
C MET A 77 10.28 5.98 -17.57
N ASP A 78 10.70 4.90 -18.23
CA ASP A 78 9.84 3.74 -18.49
C ASP A 78 9.38 3.10 -17.19
N ILE A 79 10.25 2.98 -16.18
CA ILE A 79 9.90 2.47 -14.85
C ILE A 79 8.88 3.39 -14.17
N THR A 80 9.12 4.71 -14.12
CA THR A 80 8.20 5.67 -13.47
C THR A 80 6.82 5.73 -14.12
N THR A 81 6.70 5.35 -15.40
CA THR A 81 5.44 5.36 -16.15
C THR A 81 4.72 3.99 -16.11
N SER A 82 5.49 2.90 -16.09
CA SER A 82 4.94 1.54 -16.05
C SER A 82 4.50 1.11 -14.65
N THR A 83 5.11 1.66 -13.61
CA THR A 83 4.81 1.33 -12.21
C THR A 83 3.89 2.38 -11.59
N LYS A 84 2.93 1.92 -10.78
CA LYS A 84 1.99 2.80 -10.10
C LYS A 84 2.64 3.56 -8.95
N LEU A 85 3.46 2.89 -8.16
CA LEU A 85 4.11 3.44 -6.97
C LEU A 85 5.62 3.30 -7.15
N CYS A 86 6.31 4.43 -7.29
CA CYS A 86 7.73 4.45 -7.56
C CYS A 86 8.42 5.56 -6.75
N VAL A 87 9.56 5.22 -6.14
CA VAL A 87 10.42 6.15 -5.43
C VAL A 87 11.75 6.21 -6.17
N VAL A 88 12.11 7.41 -6.63
CA VAL A 88 13.34 7.65 -7.38
C VAL A 88 14.30 8.46 -6.51
N HIS A 89 15.48 7.90 -6.27
CA HIS A 89 16.58 8.55 -5.58
C HIS A 89 17.62 9.05 -6.57
N PHE A 90 17.75 10.37 -6.68
CA PHE A 90 18.82 11.02 -7.40
C PHE A 90 20.00 11.18 -6.47
N LEU A 91 21.07 10.43 -6.77
CA LEU A 91 22.25 10.31 -5.95
C LEU A 91 23.49 10.73 -6.73
N LYS A 92 24.58 10.90 -5.99
CA LYS A 92 25.93 11.04 -6.55
C LYS A 92 26.91 10.38 -5.61
N SER A 93 27.77 9.54 -6.17
CA SER A 93 28.69 8.68 -5.42
C SER A 93 29.65 9.44 -4.50
N ASP A 94 29.95 10.71 -4.83
CA ASP A 94 30.86 11.58 -4.07
C ASP A 94 30.27 12.08 -2.73
N PHE A 95 28.96 11.95 -2.52
CA PHE A 95 28.28 12.52 -1.36
C PHE A 95 27.93 11.46 -0.32
N ASN A 96 28.54 11.53 0.86
CA ASN A 96 28.26 10.61 1.97
C ASN A 96 26.77 10.60 2.38
N ARG A 97 26.09 11.74 2.30
CA ARG A 97 24.64 11.85 2.58
C ARG A 97 23.79 11.00 1.64
N CYS A 98 24.19 10.88 0.37
CA CYS A 98 23.50 10.03 -0.60
C CYS A 98 23.61 8.55 -0.22
N ARG A 99 24.80 8.12 0.21
CA ARG A 99 25.04 6.75 0.68
C ARG A 99 24.21 6.39 1.91
N ILE A 100 24.03 7.35 2.83
CA ILE A 100 23.16 7.16 4.00
C ILE A 100 21.70 6.99 3.56
N MET A 101 21.22 7.82 2.64
CA MET A 101 19.85 7.74 2.11
C MET A 101 19.62 6.41 1.37
N GLU A 102 20.56 6.01 0.53
CA GLU A 102 20.53 4.73 -0.20
C GLU A 102 20.35 3.54 0.74
N GLY A 103 21.17 3.45 1.81
CA GLY A 103 21.01 2.38 2.80
C GLY A 103 19.66 2.38 3.53
N LYS A 104 19.02 3.54 3.70
CA LYS A 104 17.66 3.61 4.27
C LYS A 104 16.62 3.15 3.27
N LEU A 105 16.73 3.55 2.01
CA LEU A 105 15.82 3.13 0.94
C LEU A 105 15.94 1.63 0.65
N GLU A 106 17.13 1.05 0.76
CA GLU A 106 17.34 -0.40 0.66
C GLU A 106 16.58 -1.16 1.75
N THR A 107 16.69 -0.73 3.01
CA THR A 107 15.91 -1.31 4.12
C THR A 107 14.39 -1.16 3.92
N LEU A 108 13.95 -0.05 3.32
CA LEU A 108 12.52 0.17 3.05
C LEU A 108 12.03 -0.64 1.86
N ALA A 109 12.87 -0.85 0.84
CA ALA A 109 12.54 -1.69 -0.30
C ALA A 109 12.23 -3.11 0.14
N GLU A 110 13.03 -3.68 1.05
CA GLU A 110 12.81 -5.03 1.59
C GLU A 110 11.47 -5.18 2.33
N LYS A 111 10.95 -4.09 2.91
CA LYS A 111 9.68 -4.10 3.66
C LYS A 111 8.47 -3.80 2.80
N HIS A 112 8.64 -2.95 1.78
CA HIS A 112 7.55 -2.40 0.96
C HIS A 112 7.62 -2.91 -0.46
N TRP A 113 7.17 -4.15 -0.68
CA TRP A 113 7.17 -4.79 -2.01
C TRP A 113 6.17 -4.15 -2.97
N ASP A 114 5.18 -3.42 -2.47
CA ASP A 114 4.16 -2.76 -3.31
C ASP A 114 4.72 -1.53 -4.04
N THR A 115 5.88 -1.02 -3.62
CA THR A 115 6.52 0.19 -4.15
C THR A 115 7.86 -0.14 -4.75
N ARG A 116 8.14 0.41 -5.94
CA ARG A 116 9.43 0.23 -6.58
C ARG A 116 10.41 1.29 -6.13
N PHE A 117 11.59 0.88 -5.68
CA PHE A 117 12.66 1.78 -5.26
C PHE A 117 13.80 1.73 -6.27
N VAL A 118 14.12 2.88 -6.84
CA VAL A 118 15.19 3.01 -7.84
C VAL A 118 16.11 4.17 -7.54
N GLY A 119 17.39 3.98 -7.79
CA GLY A 119 18.42 5.00 -7.72
C GLY A 119 18.96 5.35 -9.10
N ILE A 120 19.33 6.60 -9.33
CA ILE A 120 20.10 6.99 -10.51
C ILE A 120 21.16 8.01 -10.12
N ASP A 121 22.36 7.87 -10.70
CA ASP A 121 23.37 8.91 -10.57
C ASP A 121 22.95 10.12 -11.42
N VAL A 122 23.01 11.32 -10.83
CA VAL A 122 22.70 12.58 -11.55
C VAL A 122 23.55 12.78 -12.79
N ASP A 123 24.77 12.24 -12.82
CA ASP A 123 25.66 12.35 -13.98
C ASP A 123 25.15 11.51 -15.17
N ASN A 124 24.33 10.49 -14.90
CA ASN A 124 23.72 9.62 -15.92
C ASN A 124 22.33 10.12 -16.41
N ALA A 125 21.69 11.04 -15.69
CA ALA A 125 20.35 11.54 -16.02
C ALA A 125 20.28 13.08 -16.07
N PRO A 126 21.09 13.74 -16.92
CA PRO A 126 21.18 15.19 -16.96
C PRO A 126 19.86 15.85 -17.39
N PHE A 127 19.06 15.20 -18.24
CA PHE A 127 17.80 15.77 -18.70
C PHE A 127 16.75 15.80 -17.57
N LEU A 128 16.60 14.73 -16.79
CA LEU A 128 15.72 14.66 -15.62
C LEU A 128 16.18 15.61 -14.53
N VAL A 129 17.48 15.74 -14.29
CA VAL A 129 18.04 16.70 -13.31
C VAL A 129 17.63 18.13 -13.67
N VAL A 130 17.75 18.52 -14.94
CA VAL A 130 17.33 19.85 -15.41
C VAL A 130 15.82 20.00 -15.38
N LYS A 131 15.07 19.02 -15.92
CA LYS A 131 13.61 19.06 -16.03
C LYS A 131 12.91 19.09 -14.67
N LEU A 132 13.43 18.34 -13.70
CA LEU A 132 12.92 18.29 -12.34
C LEU A 132 13.53 19.38 -11.44
N GLY A 133 14.54 20.11 -11.92
CA GLY A 133 15.17 21.21 -11.18
C GLY A 133 15.94 20.75 -9.94
N ILE A 134 16.66 19.64 -10.05
CA ILE A 134 17.41 19.05 -8.92
C ILE A 134 18.71 19.85 -8.74
N LYS A 135 18.79 20.59 -7.64
CA LYS A 135 19.96 21.44 -7.30
C LYS A 135 20.74 20.96 -6.08
N VAL A 136 20.11 20.14 -5.24
CA VAL A 136 20.63 19.71 -3.93
C VAL A 136 20.50 18.18 -3.85
N LEU A 137 21.55 17.52 -3.36
CA LEU A 137 21.61 16.07 -3.21
C LEU A 137 21.80 15.68 -1.74
N PRO A 138 21.27 14.51 -1.31
CA PRO A 138 20.41 13.59 -2.07
C PRO A 138 19.03 14.19 -2.40
N CYS A 139 18.38 13.75 -3.48
CA CYS A 139 17.00 14.16 -3.79
C CYS A 139 16.16 12.91 -4.05
N VAL A 140 15.10 12.71 -3.27
CA VAL A 140 14.18 11.58 -3.43
C VAL A 140 12.84 12.11 -3.91
N ILE A 141 12.32 11.57 -5.01
CA ILE A 141 11.04 11.97 -5.59
C ILE A 141 10.09 10.77 -5.57
N SER A 142 8.91 10.99 -5.03
CA SER A 142 7.82 10.02 -5.00
C SER A 142 6.95 10.20 -6.24
N PHE A 143 6.72 9.13 -6.99
CA PHE A 143 5.82 9.09 -8.14
C PHE A 143 4.64 8.16 -7.86
N VAL A 144 3.44 8.69 -8.06
CA VAL A 144 2.16 7.97 -7.96
C VAL A 144 1.46 8.10 -9.31
N ASP A 145 1.21 6.97 -9.97
CA ASP A 145 0.64 6.88 -11.32
C ASP A 145 1.35 7.79 -12.35
N GLY A 146 2.68 7.76 -12.34
CA GLY A 146 3.52 8.58 -13.22
C GLY A 146 3.57 10.08 -12.91
N LYS A 147 2.90 10.53 -11.84
CA LYS A 147 2.91 11.94 -11.39
C LYS A 147 3.74 12.08 -10.12
N GLY A 148 4.58 13.12 -10.06
CA GLY A 148 5.33 13.45 -8.85
C GLY A 148 4.39 13.90 -7.73
N SER A 149 4.33 13.15 -6.63
CA SER A 149 3.49 13.42 -5.45
C SER A 149 4.23 14.27 -4.41
N ASP A 150 5.45 13.86 -4.04
CA ASP A 150 6.28 14.55 -3.04
C ASP A 150 7.76 14.49 -3.43
N ARG A 151 8.54 15.40 -2.85
CA ARG A 151 9.99 15.48 -3.02
C ARG A 151 10.66 15.75 -1.68
N ILE A 152 11.65 14.93 -1.37
CA ILE A 152 12.56 15.11 -0.24
C ILE A 152 13.88 15.65 -0.80
N VAL A 153 14.30 16.82 -0.32
CA VAL A 153 15.56 17.46 -0.74
C VAL A 153 16.55 17.43 0.42
N GLY A 154 17.70 16.80 0.20
CA GLY A 154 18.69 16.54 1.24
C GLY A 154 18.09 15.70 2.37
N PHE A 155 18.11 16.28 3.58
CA PHE A 155 17.46 15.75 4.78
C PHE A 155 16.34 16.69 5.29
N GLU A 156 15.82 17.54 4.41
CA GLU A 156 14.71 18.41 4.77
C GLU A 156 13.44 17.58 5.01
N GLY A 157 12.82 17.76 6.18
CA GLY A 157 11.63 17.00 6.59
C GLY A 157 11.90 15.57 7.05
N VAL A 158 13.15 15.10 7.01
CA VAL A 158 13.57 13.77 7.47
C VAL A 158 14.89 13.88 8.24
N GLY A 159 14.78 13.87 9.57
CA GLY A 159 15.92 13.99 10.48
C GLY A 159 15.91 15.30 11.26
N ARG A 160 16.28 15.24 12.55
CA ARG A 160 16.31 16.38 13.47
C ARG A 160 17.60 17.22 13.32
N GLY A 161 17.90 17.67 12.10
CA GLY A 161 18.94 18.69 11.86
C GLY A 161 20.38 18.20 11.86
N GLY A 162 20.65 16.94 11.46
CA GLY A 162 22.01 16.41 11.31
C GLY A 162 22.12 15.31 10.27
N ASP A 163 23.29 14.69 10.14
CA ASP A 163 23.54 13.62 9.16
C ASP A 163 22.94 12.25 9.55
N LYS A 164 22.25 12.18 10.69
CA LYS A 164 21.62 10.97 11.21
C LYS A 164 20.14 10.98 10.86
N ILE A 165 19.78 10.25 9.81
CA ILE A 165 18.39 9.96 9.43
C ILE A 165 18.01 8.54 9.85
N SER A 166 16.79 8.35 10.31
CA SER A 166 16.24 7.01 10.57
C SER A 166 15.37 6.52 9.41
N ALA A 167 15.32 5.20 9.18
CA ALA A 167 14.46 4.62 8.15
C ALA A 167 12.98 4.95 8.41
N ARG A 168 12.57 4.98 9.69
CA ARG A 168 11.21 5.30 10.13
C ARG A 168 10.78 6.73 9.77
N GLU A 169 11.70 7.70 9.83
CA GLU A 169 11.39 9.08 9.42
C GLU A 169 11.17 9.16 7.91
N VAL A 170 12.04 8.52 7.12
CA VAL A 170 11.90 8.44 5.65
C VAL A 170 10.61 7.74 5.28
N GLU A 171 10.31 6.62 5.93
CA GLU A 171 9.07 5.88 5.77
C GLU A 171 7.83 6.74 6.09
N ALA A 172 7.82 7.44 7.22
CA ALA A 172 6.70 8.30 7.60
C ALA A 172 6.44 9.39 6.55
N ARG A 173 7.50 9.95 5.96
CA ARG A 173 7.39 10.94 4.89
C ARG A 173 6.83 10.33 3.60
N LEU A 174 7.31 9.16 3.20
CA LEU A 174 6.82 8.45 2.02
C LEU A 174 5.39 7.90 2.21
N LEU A 175 4.99 7.57 3.43
CA LEU A 175 3.60 7.24 3.75
C LEU A 175 2.69 8.48 3.62
N GLN A 176 3.17 9.65 4.05
CA GLN A 176 2.43 10.89 3.91
C GLN A 176 2.24 11.30 2.44
N SER A 177 3.20 10.99 1.57
CA SER A 177 3.09 11.24 0.13
C SER A 177 2.16 10.25 -0.60
N GLY A 178 1.71 9.19 0.09
CA GLY A 178 0.86 8.15 -0.48
C GLY A 178 1.58 7.22 -1.45
N VAL A 179 2.91 7.31 -1.57
CA VAL A 179 3.70 6.42 -2.42
C VAL A 179 3.90 5.05 -1.76
N LEU A 180 3.97 5.02 -0.43
CA LEU A 180 3.91 3.77 0.32
C LEU A 180 2.47 3.48 0.70
N VAL A 181 2.04 2.26 0.44
CA VAL A 181 0.84 1.72 1.07
C VAL A 181 1.27 1.34 2.48
N ARG A 182 0.53 1.78 3.52
CA ARG A 182 0.65 1.11 4.82
C ARG A 182 0.35 -0.35 4.53
N ALA A 183 1.37 -1.18 4.51
CA ALA A 183 1.16 -2.60 4.48
C ALA A 183 0.17 -2.84 5.64
N LYS A 184 -0.94 -3.53 5.37
CA LYS A 184 -1.62 -4.28 6.43
C LYS A 184 -0.69 -5.42 6.85
N MET A 185 0.54 -5.09 7.22
CA MET A 185 1.28 -5.84 8.21
C MET A 185 0.51 -5.54 9.48
N VAL A 186 -0.49 -6.39 9.73
CA VAL A 186 -0.54 -7.22 10.92
C VAL A 186 0.82 -7.13 11.64
N ASP A 187 1.04 -6.05 12.39
CA ASP A 187 2.25 -5.86 13.20
C ASP A 187 2.30 -7.09 14.11
N GLU A 188 3.40 -7.85 14.13
CA GLU A 188 3.47 -9.04 14.99
C GLU A 188 3.18 -8.65 16.45
N GLU A 189 3.52 -7.42 16.83
CA GLU A 189 3.14 -6.80 18.10
C GLU A 189 1.63 -6.59 18.22
N GLU A 190 0.95 -6.01 17.21
CA GLU A 190 -0.51 -5.86 17.21
C GLU A 190 -1.23 -7.22 17.22
N VAL A 191 -0.75 -8.23 16.50
CA VAL A 191 -1.30 -9.59 16.56
C VAL A 191 -1.10 -10.23 17.91
N SER A 192 0.10 -10.10 18.48
CA SER A 192 0.38 -10.66 19.79
C SER A 192 -0.50 -10.00 20.86
N MET A 193 -0.75 -8.69 20.73
CA MET A 193 -1.66 -7.95 21.60
C MET A 193 -3.12 -8.38 21.41
N LEU A 194 -3.57 -8.54 20.16
CA LEU A 194 -4.92 -9.01 19.86
C LEU A 194 -5.14 -10.46 20.31
N ARG A 195 -4.13 -11.33 20.18
CA ARG A 195 -4.15 -12.71 20.68
C ARG A 195 -4.23 -12.77 22.20
N ARG A 196 -3.37 -12.03 22.90
CA ARG A 196 -3.42 -11.94 24.36
C ARG A 196 -4.75 -11.41 24.86
N ARG A 197 -5.30 -10.39 24.20
CA ARG A 197 -6.58 -9.81 24.58
C ARG A 197 -7.73 -10.79 24.39
N LYS A 198 -7.69 -11.62 23.35
CA LYS A 198 -8.67 -12.69 23.12
C LYS A 198 -8.54 -13.82 24.15
N GLU A 199 -7.31 -14.21 24.50
CA GLU A 199 -7.04 -15.20 25.55
C GLU A 199 -7.52 -14.71 26.94
N ASP A 200 -7.32 -13.43 27.25
CA ASP A 200 -7.79 -12.81 28.49
C ASP A 200 -9.33 -12.69 28.55
N ASP A 201 -9.99 -12.43 27.42
CA ASP A 201 -11.46 -12.34 27.37
C ASP A 201 -12.11 -13.74 27.41
N GLU A 202 -11.54 -14.74 26.72
CA GLU A 202 -11.99 -16.14 26.81
C GLU A 202 -11.79 -16.73 28.23
N ALA A 203 -10.72 -16.33 28.94
CA ALA A 203 -10.49 -16.74 30.32
C ALA A 203 -11.48 -16.11 31.32
N ARG A 204 -12.05 -14.94 31.01
CA ARG A 204 -13.08 -14.29 31.82
C ARG A 204 -14.46 -14.89 31.62
N GLU A 205 -14.78 -15.32 30.39
CA GLU A 205 -16.07 -15.96 30.08
C GLU A 205 -16.22 -17.35 30.72
N ILE A 206 -15.11 -18.04 31.04
CA ILE A 206 -15.12 -19.36 31.70
C ILE A 206 -15.35 -19.27 33.22
N ASP A 207 -15.02 -18.13 33.85
CA ASP A 207 -15.14 -17.94 35.30
C ASP A 207 -16.58 -17.59 35.75
N ASP A 208 -17.42 -17.12 34.81
CA ASP A 208 -18.80 -16.72 35.07
C ASP A 208 -19.81 -17.90 34.98
N ASP A 209 -19.39 -19.09 34.53
CA ASP A 209 -20.24 -20.28 34.35
C ASP A 209 -20.16 -21.31 35.51
N ASP A 210 -19.45 -21.01 36.62
CA ASP A 210 -19.33 -21.90 37.80
C ASP A 210 -19.99 -21.32 39.07
N TRP A 211 -21.22 -20.83 38.95
CA TRP A 211 -22.13 -20.57 40.08
C TRP A 211 -23.40 -21.41 39.95
N ASP A 212 -23.34 -22.64 40.46
CA ASP A 212 -24.50 -23.42 40.93
C ASP A 212 -25.15 -22.76 42.18
#